data_AF-A0A538PIE3-F1
#
_entry.id   AF-A0A538PIE3-F1
#
_cell.length_a   1.000
_cell.length_b   1.000
_cell.length_c   1.000
_cell.angle_alpha   90.00
_cell.angle_beta   90.00
_cell.angle_gamma   90.00
#
_symmetry.space_group_name_H-M   'P 1'
#
loop_
_entity.id
_entity.type
_entity.pdbx_description
1 polymer ?
#
loop_
_entity_poly.entity_id
_entity_poly.type
_entity_poly.pdbx_seq_one_letter_code
_entity_poly.pdbx_strand_id
1 'polypeptide(L)'
;MATIDGIRRLVGKIAAIAGSGDLDDIGADERDQLQRALEQVWRAHAVYLAPRYGAMAAEPGYISCGGVLVPVHLAEDAPGPDELAELVEIGRAVRITASDTLCLSGSAALLSALEHVGDLDFCEYAEYRVPDGAIEITAAVDAHARRSIMPVCQRVKLAGSSPLEVSCHDHWDDSARSAVEQGIGSGSRYLKLDFVVRSATIGVVEATNVVLLLDDGRAATLAKSFAGQEVPVGEADAILPRPLCDPLSLGRYINFLRAQINIYSRKDPVKALKRGLSLARILFLDARGETILDLLRDPQGALQAAISAREALAAKLSGARCRDHTRRSVLEELRIALEHLTLRLRTAATARPRGPAWAAEVDTTLKSLALEVNDMIAGA
;
A
#
# COMPACT_ATOMS: atom_id res chain seq x y z
N MET A 1 -19.35 2.43 26.42
CA MET A 1 -18.20 2.66 25.50
C MET A 1 -17.01 1.88 26.02
N ALA A 2 -16.29 1.16 25.15
CA ALA A 2 -15.00 0.62 25.53
C ALA A 2 -14.04 1.79 25.84
N THR A 3 -13.27 1.70 26.91
CA THR A 3 -12.21 2.67 27.19
C THR A 3 -11.04 2.45 26.23
N ILE A 4 -10.24 3.47 25.95
CA ILE A 4 -9.00 3.34 25.15
C ILE A 4 -8.13 2.21 25.70
N ASP A 5 -8.00 2.11 27.03
CA ASP A 5 -7.25 1.03 27.68
C ASP A 5 -7.85 -0.36 27.42
N GLY A 6 -9.18 -0.46 27.36
CA GLY A 6 -9.86 -1.71 26.99
C GLY A 6 -9.57 -2.13 25.55
N ILE A 7 -9.55 -1.16 24.63
CA ILE A 7 -9.21 -1.40 23.22
C ILE A 7 -7.74 -1.83 23.10
N ARG A 8 -6.84 -1.12 23.78
CA ARG A 8 -5.40 -1.44 23.79
C ARG A 8 -5.14 -2.85 24.31
N ARG A 9 -5.79 -3.27 25.39
CA ARG A 9 -5.70 -4.66 25.89
C ARG A 9 -6.22 -5.69 24.89
N LEU A 10 -7.36 -5.41 24.25
CA LEU A 10 -7.92 -6.28 23.22
C LEU A 10 -6.93 -6.47 22.06
N VAL A 11 -6.41 -5.38 21.50
CA VAL A 11 -5.49 -5.43 20.36
C VAL A 11 -4.13 -6.03 20.76
N GLY A 12 -3.64 -5.76 21.98
CA GLY A 12 -2.45 -6.40 22.55
C GLY A 12 -2.61 -7.92 22.65
N LYS A 13 -3.75 -8.41 23.17
CA LYS A 13 -4.07 -9.84 23.25
C LYS A 13 -4.06 -10.49 21.87
N ILE A 14 -4.68 -9.84 20.89
CA ILE A 14 -4.72 -10.31 19.50
C ILE A 14 -3.31 -10.43 18.90
N ALA A 15 -2.45 -9.42 19.13
CA ALA A 15 -1.07 -9.44 18.65
C ALA A 15 -0.22 -10.52 19.34
N ALA A 16 -0.43 -10.75 20.64
CA ALA A 16 0.22 -11.81 21.40
C ALA A 16 -0.11 -13.19 20.82
N ILE A 17 -1.40 -13.47 20.64
CA ILE A 17 -1.89 -14.73 20.09
C ILE A 17 -1.36 -14.96 18.66
N ALA A 18 -1.40 -13.94 17.80
CA ALA A 18 -0.87 -14.10 16.45
C ALA A 18 0.66 -14.28 16.40
N GLY A 19 1.36 -13.90 17.47
CA GLY A 19 2.81 -14.01 17.59
C GLY A 19 3.31 -15.36 18.11
N SER A 20 2.47 -16.11 18.86
CA SER A 20 2.85 -17.44 19.39
C SER A 20 2.87 -18.53 18.32
N GLY A 21 2.24 -18.31 17.16
CA GLY A 21 2.16 -19.29 16.08
C GLY A 21 1.03 -20.31 16.25
N ASP A 22 0.44 -20.43 17.43
CA ASP A 22 -0.67 -21.34 17.77
C ASP A 22 -2.02 -20.75 17.38
N LEU A 23 -2.17 -20.44 16.09
CA LEU A 23 -3.41 -19.90 15.54
C LEU A 23 -4.56 -20.92 15.51
N ASP A 24 -4.22 -22.21 15.57
CA ASP A 24 -5.17 -23.32 15.60
C ASP A 24 -5.68 -23.62 17.03
N ASP A 25 -5.07 -23.05 18.07
CA ASP A 25 -5.43 -23.30 19.48
C ASP A 25 -6.40 -22.26 20.07
N ILE A 26 -6.70 -21.19 19.34
CA ILE A 26 -7.78 -20.28 19.74
C ILE A 26 -9.09 -20.99 19.45
N GLY A 27 -9.80 -21.41 20.50
CA GLY A 27 -11.11 -22.01 20.35
C GLY A 27 -12.04 -21.11 19.51
N ALA A 28 -12.89 -21.72 18.68
CA ALA A 28 -13.79 -21.00 17.78
C ALA A 28 -14.62 -19.92 18.52
N ASP A 29 -15.09 -20.23 19.73
CA ASP A 29 -15.83 -19.30 20.59
C ASP A 29 -15.03 -18.05 20.98
N GLU A 30 -13.74 -18.23 21.29
CA GLU A 30 -12.86 -17.11 21.63
C GLU A 30 -12.57 -16.25 20.40
N ARG A 31 -12.33 -16.87 19.25
CA ARG A 31 -12.18 -16.15 17.98
C ARG A 31 -13.41 -15.30 17.66
N ASP A 32 -14.60 -15.87 17.78
CA ASP A 32 -15.86 -15.17 17.52
C ASP A 32 -16.11 -14.04 18.53
N GLN A 33 -15.67 -14.21 19.77
CA GLN A 33 -15.75 -13.16 20.78
C GLN A 33 -14.79 -11.99 20.47
N LEU A 34 -13.55 -12.30 20.08
CA LEU A 34 -12.57 -11.29 19.67
C LEU A 34 -13.02 -10.53 18.43
N GLN A 35 -13.56 -11.23 17.42
CA GLN A 35 -14.08 -10.60 16.20
C GLN A 35 -15.22 -9.64 16.52
N ARG A 36 -16.22 -10.06 17.31
CA ARG A 36 -17.33 -9.19 17.71
C ARG A 36 -16.85 -7.96 18.49
N ALA A 37 -15.87 -8.14 19.37
CA ALA A 37 -15.28 -7.03 20.11
C ALA A 37 -14.56 -6.03 19.17
N LEU A 38 -13.78 -6.53 18.21
CA LEU A 38 -13.13 -5.68 17.19
C LEU A 38 -14.16 -4.95 16.32
N GLU A 39 -15.19 -5.65 15.83
CA GLU A 39 -16.25 -5.03 15.05
C GLU A 39 -16.93 -3.89 15.80
N GLN A 40 -17.20 -4.07 17.10
CA GLN A 40 -17.80 -3.03 17.93
C GLN A 40 -16.88 -1.80 18.06
N VAL A 41 -15.59 -2.01 18.31
CA VAL A 41 -14.60 -0.94 18.40
C VAL A 41 -14.48 -0.20 17.07
N TRP A 42 -14.36 -0.94 15.97
CA TRP A 42 -14.16 -0.37 14.64
C TRP A 42 -15.39 0.35 14.10
N ARG A 43 -16.60 -0.15 14.37
CA ARG A 43 -17.85 0.57 14.07
C ARG A 43 -17.92 1.88 14.85
N ALA A 44 -17.63 1.86 16.15
CA ALA A 44 -17.63 3.08 16.96
C ALA A 44 -16.61 4.10 16.45
N HIS A 45 -15.42 3.65 16.05
CA HIS A 45 -14.39 4.52 15.50
C HIS A 45 -14.80 5.13 14.15
N ALA A 46 -15.37 4.32 13.25
CA ALA A 46 -15.88 4.80 11.96
C ALA A 46 -16.96 5.87 12.12
N VAL A 47 -17.93 5.66 13.03
CA VAL A 47 -18.99 6.63 13.34
C VAL A 47 -18.41 7.94 13.89
N TYR A 48 -17.37 7.87 14.71
CA TYR A 48 -16.71 9.05 15.27
C TYR A 48 -15.93 9.85 14.22
N LEU A 49 -15.21 9.18 13.32
CA LEU A 49 -14.38 9.84 12.32
C LEU A 49 -15.16 10.34 11.10
N ALA A 50 -16.18 9.60 10.65
CA ALA A 50 -16.88 9.90 9.39
C ALA A 50 -17.33 11.38 9.25
N PRO A 51 -17.95 12.02 10.25
CA PRO A 51 -18.38 13.42 10.14
C PRO A 51 -17.21 14.40 9.96
N ARG A 52 -16.01 14.09 10.48
CA ARG A 52 -14.83 14.96 10.39
C ARG A 52 -14.28 15.06 8.96
N TYR A 53 -14.54 14.02 8.16
CA TYR A 53 -14.03 13.89 6.80
C TYR A 53 -15.14 14.04 5.75
N GLY A 54 -16.35 14.47 6.14
CA GLY A 54 -17.50 14.53 5.23
C GLY A 54 -17.85 13.15 4.64
N ALA A 55 -17.56 12.08 5.37
CA ALA A 55 -17.68 10.70 4.96
C ALA A 55 -18.89 10.01 5.63
N MET A 56 -19.16 8.77 5.24
CA MET A 56 -20.14 7.90 5.92
C MET A 56 -19.43 6.72 6.56
N ALA A 57 -19.89 6.27 7.73
CA ALA A 57 -19.48 4.96 8.23
C ALA A 57 -20.00 3.88 7.27
N ALA A 58 -19.14 2.94 6.88
CA ALA A 58 -19.47 1.87 5.97
C ALA A 58 -19.38 0.52 6.70
N GLU A 59 -18.51 -0.38 6.23
CA GLU A 59 -18.20 -1.65 6.88
C GLU A 59 -17.39 -1.44 8.19
N PRO A 60 -17.42 -2.40 9.13
CA PRO A 60 -16.62 -2.32 10.36
C PRO A 60 -15.14 -2.00 10.08
N GLY A 61 -14.73 -0.80 10.48
CA GLY A 61 -13.34 -0.35 10.32
C GLY A 61 -13.09 0.48 9.08
N TYR A 62 -14.13 0.85 8.33
CA TYR A 62 -14.02 1.70 7.16
C TYR A 62 -14.96 2.90 7.24
N ILE A 63 -14.49 4.03 6.69
CA ILE A 63 -15.34 5.14 6.27
C ILE A 63 -15.40 5.17 4.73
N SER A 64 -16.50 5.63 4.16
CA SER A 64 -16.66 5.83 2.72
C SER A 64 -16.47 7.32 2.39
N CYS A 65 -15.40 7.62 1.66
CA CYS A 65 -15.04 8.94 1.17
C CYS A 65 -15.26 8.97 -0.35
N GLY A 66 -16.35 9.56 -0.83
CA GLY A 66 -16.65 9.61 -2.27
C GLY A 66 -16.81 8.23 -2.91
N GLY A 67 -17.33 7.25 -2.17
CA GLY A 67 -17.47 5.86 -2.63
C GLY A 67 -16.24 4.99 -2.39
N VAL A 68 -15.12 5.56 -1.97
CA VAL A 68 -13.89 4.81 -1.66
C VAL A 68 -13.86 4.43 -0.19
N LEU A 69 -13.57 3.16 0.11
CA LEU A 69 -13.48 2.67 1.48
C LEU A 69 -12.08 2.95 2.04
N VAL A 70 -12.00 3.75 3.10
CA VAL A 70 -10.76 4.12 3.78
C VAL A 70 -10.76 3.47 5.17
N PRO A 71 -9.75 2.65 5.51
CA PRO A 71 -9.61 2.14 6.87
C PRO A 71 -9.55 3.27 7.90
N VAL A 72 -10.29 3.14 9.00
CA VAL A 72 -10.42 4.20 10.02
C VAL A 72 -9.08 4.66 10.60
N HIS A 73 -8.11 3.75 10.72
CA HIS A 73 -6.76 4.09 11.23
C HIS A 73 -5.87 4.77 10.19
N LEU A 74 -6.29 4.85 8.93
CA LEU A 74 -5.63 5.62 7.87
C LEU A 74 -6.35 6.93 7.55
N ALA A 75 -7.60 7.11 8.01
CA ALA A 75 -8.46 8.21 7.59
C ALA A 75 -7.85 9.60 7.79
N GLU A 76 -7.09 9.81 8.87
CA GLU A 76 -6.46 11.11 9.15
C GLU A 76 -5.27 11.42 8.24
N ASP A 77 -4.66 10.36 7.68
CA ASP A 77 -3.45 10.43 6.87
C ASP A 77 -3.74 10.18 5.37
N ALA A 78 -4.97 9.79 5.03
CA ALA A 78 -5.43 9.45 3.69
C ALA A 78 -5.44 10.66 2.74
N PRO A 79 -5.32 10.46 1.42
CA PRO A 79 -5.45 11.54 0.43
C PRO A 79 -6.77 12.32 0.60
N GLY A 80 -6.74 13.61 0.28
CA GLY A 80 -7.96 14.42 0.18
C GLY A 80 -8.88 13.92 -0.94
N PRO A 81 -10.14 14.41 -1.01
CA PRO A 81 -11.12 13.90 -1.97
C PRO A 81 -10.69 14.01 -3.44
N ASP A 82 -10.05 15.12 -3.82
CA ASP A 82 -9.59 15.36 -5.18
C ASP A 82 -8.42 14.45 -5.54
N GLU A 83 -7.44 14.34 -4.64
CA GLU A 83 -6.30 13.42 -4.80
C GLU A 83 -6.76 11.96 -4.83
N LEU A 84 -7.74 11.60 -3.99
CA LEU A 84 -8.28 10.25 -3.95
C LEU A 84 -9.01 9.92 -5.26
N ALA A 85 -9.85 10.83 -5.77
CA ALA A 85 -10.52 10.65 -7.06
C ALA A 85 -9.51 10.47 -8.20
N GLU A 86 -8.44 11.27 -8.20
CA GLU A 86 -7.36 11.13 -9.16
C GLU A 86 -6.66 9.76 -9.07
N LEU A 87 -6.30 9.32 -7.86
CA LEU A 87 -5.66 8.02 -7.62
C LEU A 87 -6.57 6.85 -8.01
N VAL A 88 -7.89 6.99 -7.83
CA VAL A 88 -8.89 6.03 -8.30
C VAL A 88 -8.89 5.92 -9.82
N GLU A 89 -8.87 7.05 -10.54
CA GLU A 89 -8.81 7.05 -12.00
C GLU A 89 -7.52 6.41 -12.53
N ILE A 90 -6.38 6.72 -11.91
CA ILE A 90 -5.10 6.06 -12.22
C ILE A 90 -5.21 4.55 -11.99
N GLY A 91 -5.77 4.14 -10.83
CA GLY A 91 -6.00 2.75 -10.50
C GLY A 91 -6.84 2.02 -11.54
N ARG A 92 -7.98 2.59 -11.94
CA ARG A 92 -8.87 2.05 -12.99
C ARG A 92 -8.13 1.89 -14.32
N ALA A 93 -7.24 2.81 -14.66
CA ALA A 93 -6.48 2.77 -15.91
C ALA A 93 -5.38 1.71 -15.95
N VAL A 94 -4.88 1.24 -14.79
CA VAL A 94 -3.85 0.18 -14.67
C VAL A 94 -4.41 -1.19 -14.29
N ARG A 95 -5.71 -1.27 -13.98
CA ARG A 95 -6.44 -2.50 -13.65
C ARG A 95 -6.44 -3.49 -14.83
N ILE A 96 -6.46 -4.78 -14.55
CA ILE A 96 -6.45 -5.84 -15.57
C ILE A 96 -7.84 -6.42 -15.80
N THR A 97 -8.62 -6.63 -14.75
CA THR A 97 -9.95 -7.26 -14.83
C THR A 97 -11.08 -6.28 -14.52
N ALA A 98 -12.29 -6.59 -14.98
CA ALA A 98 -13.45 -5.70 -14.81
C ALA A 98 -14.19 -5.90 -13.47
N SER A 99 -14.14 -7.11 -12.92
CA SER A 99 -14.98 -7.59 -11.81
C SER A 99 -14.41 -7.40 -10.41
N ASP A 100 -13.17 -6.91 -10.31
CA ASP A 100 -12.35 -7.20 -9.14
C ASP A 100 -12.03 -5.98 -8.28
N THR A 101 -11.78 -6.25 -7.00
CA THR A 101 -11.39 -5.23 -6.03
C THR A 101 -9.96 -4.80 -6.30
N LEU A 102 -9.80 -3.53 -6.64
CA LEU A 102 -8.52 -2.85 -6.69
C LEU A 102 -8.33 -2.13 -5.36
N CYS A 103 -7.15 -2.18 -4.79
CA CYS A 103 -6.79 -1.47 -3.57
C CYS A 103 -5.63 -0.53 -3.86
N LEU A 104 -5.76 0.73 -3.47
CA LEU A 104 -4.60 1.61 -3.30
C LEU A 104 -3.85 1.16 -2.04
N SER A 105 -2.54 1.04 -2.11
CA SER A 105 -1.69 0.63 -0.98
C SER A 105 -0.43 1.48 -0.88
N GLY A 106 0.48 1.08 0.00
CA GLY A 106 1.79 1.70 0.16
C GLY A 106 1.74 3.13 0.67
N SER A 107 2.71 3.95 0.27
CA SER A 107 2.82 5.34 0.75
C SER A 107 1.71 6.25 0.23
N ALA A 108 1.11 5.93 -0.92
CA ALA A 108 0.06 6.74 -1.51
C ALA A 108 -1.23 6.71 -0.67
N ALA A 109 -1.49 5.64 0.09
CA ALA A 109 -2.57 5.59 1.07
C ALA A 109 -2.36 6.55 2.27
N LEU A 110 -1.17 7.14 2.41
CA LEU A 110 -0.78 8.09 3.45
C LEU A 110 -0.39 9.46 2.85
N LEU A 111 -0.92 9.81 1.68
CA LEU A 111 -0.44 10.97 0.90
C LEU A 111 -0.48 12.28 1.70
N SER A 112 -1.54 12.51 2.49
CA SER A 112 -1.69 13.72 3.31
C SER A 112 -0.65 13.83 4.43
N ALA A 113 -0.08 12.71 4.86
CA ALA A 113 0.98 12.70 5.87
C ALA A 113 2.39 12.90 5.27
N LEU A 114 2.60 12.51 4.01
CA LEU A 114 3.94 12.45 3.42
C LEU A 114 4.29 13.65 2.54
N GLU A 115 3.29 14.36 1.99
CA GLU A 115 3.40 15.45 0.99
C GLU A 115 4.11 15.07 -0.33
N HIS A 116 5.03 14.11 -0.28
CA HIS A 116 5.86 13.62 -1.37
C HIS A 116 5.88 12.09 -1.36
N VAL A 117 5.37 11.51 -2.42
CA VAL A 117 5.33 10.06 -2.63
C VAL A 117 6.26 9.69 -3.79
N GLY A 118 6.97 8.58 -3.63
CA GLY A 118 7.94 8.06 -4.61
C GLY A 118 7.30 7.29 -5.77
N ASP A 119 6.23 6.57 -5.46
CA ASP A 119 5.56 5.59 -6.32
C ASP A 119 4.10 5.39 -5.90
N LEU A 120 3.29 4.83 -6.81
CA LEU A 120 1.94 4.38 -6.50
C LEU A 120 1.91 2.86 -6.45
N ASP A 121 1.35 2.31 -5.38
CA ASP A 121 1.17 0.88 -5.23
C ASP A 121 -0.32 0.53 -5.31
N PHE A 122 -0.68 -0.32 -6.25
CA PHE A 122 -2.00 -0.92 -6.35
C PHE A 122 -1.93 -2.44 -6.15
N CYS A 123 -2.98 -3.00 -5.58
CA CYS A 123 -3.18 -4.43 -5.40
C CYS A 123 -4.55 -4.81 -5.95
N GLU A 124 -4.61 -5.71 -6.91
CA GLU A 124 -5.84 -6.19 -7.55
C GLU A 124 -6.08 -7.65 -7.17
N TYR A 125 -7.31 -7.97 -6.78
CA TYR A 125 -7.70 -9.32 -6.36
C TYR A 125 -8.45 -10.00 -7.48
N ALA A 126 -7.72 -10.63 -8.41
CA ALA A 126 -8.32 -11.16 -9.61
C ALA A 126 -8.88 -12.57 -9.44
N GLU A 127 -10.21 -12.72 -9.44
CA GLU A 127 -10.84 -14.03 -9.49
C GLU A 127 -10.71 -14.62 -10.89
N TYR A 128 -10.19 -15.84 -11.01
CA TYR A 128 -10.05 -16.47 -12.32
C TYR A 128 -10.22 -17.99 -12.25
N ARG A 129 -10.63 -18.58 -13.37
CA ARG A 129 -10.76 -20.04 -13.53
C ARG A 129 -9.92 -20.50 -14.71
N VAL A 130 -9.11 -21.53 -14.52
CA VAL A 130 -8.30 -22.12 -15.60
C VAL A 130 -9.19 -23.05 -16.44
N PRO A 131 -9.09 -23.02 -17.78
CA PRO A 131 -8.15 -22.25 -18.59
C PRO A 131 -8.62 -20.84 -19.00
N ASP A 132 -9.92 -20.59 -19.06
CA ASP A 132 -10.49 -19.38 -19.71
C ASP A 132 -9.99 -18.07 -19.07
N GLY A 133 -9.87 -18.02 -17.75
CA GLY A 133 -9.34 -16.87 -17.02
C GLY A 133 -7.87 -16.56 -17.30
N ALA A 134 -7.05 -17.57 -17.66
CA ALA A 134 -5.67 -17.32 -18.06
C ALA A 134 -5.59 -16.59 -19.40
N ILE A 135 -6.50 -16.92 -20.33
CA ILE A 135 -6.61 -16.27 -21.63
C ILE A 135 -7.09 -14.82 -21.47
N GLU A 136 -8.14 -14.60 -20.68
CA GLU A 136 -8.69 -13.26 -20.42
C GLU A 136 -7.66 -12.32 -19.78
N ILE A 137 -7.01 -12.77 -18.71
CA ILE A 137 -5.97 -11.98 -18.03
C ILE A 137 -4.80 -11.70 -18.97
N THR A 138 -4.38 -12.70 -19.76
CA THR A 138 -3.28 -12.53 -20.72
C THR A 138 -3.64 -11.51 -21.81
N ALA A 139 -4.88 -11.52 -22.31
CA ALA A 139 -5.34 -10.55 -23.30
C ALA A 139 -5.30 -9.11 -22.74
N ALA A 140 -5.69 -8.93 -21.48
CA ALA A 140 -5.61 -7.64 -20.80
C ALA A 140 -4.15 -7.19 -20.56
N VAL A 141 -3.25 -8.11 -20.18
CA VAL A 141 -1.80 -7.83 -20.08
C VAL A 141 -1.22 -7.43 -21.43
N ASP A 142 -1.58 -8.12 -22.52
CA ASP A 142 -1.13 -7.79 -23.88
C ASP A 142 -1.60 -6.39 -24.30
N ALA A 143 -2.84 -6.03 -24.00
CA ALA A 143 -3.37 -4.70 -24.25
C ALA A 143 -2.58 -3.61 -23.50
N HIS A 144 -2.22 -3.85 -22.24
CA HIS A 144 -1.39 -2.92 -21.46
C HIS A 144 0.06 -2.85 -21.97
N ALA A 145 0.67 -3.99 -22.30
CA ALA A 145 2.05 -4.06 -22.74
C ALA A 145 2.26 -3.38 -24.11
N ARG A 146 1.26 -3.43 -24.99
CA ARG A 146 1.30 -2.76 -26.31
C ARG A 146 0.85 -1.30 -26.28
N ARG A 147 0.35 -0.81 -25.14
CA ARG A 147 -0.19 0.55 -25.01
C ARG A 147 0.92 1.59 -25.17
N SER A 148 0.72 2.55 -26.07
CA SER A 148 1.65 3.66 -26.34
C SER A 148 1.21 5.00 -25.74
N ILE A 149 0.04 5.03 -25.09
CA ILE A 149 -0.51 6.18 -24.37
C ILE A 149 -0.48 5.93 -22.86
N MET A 150 -0.46 6.99 -22.06
CA MET A 150 -0.45 6.86 -20.61
C MET A 150 -1.74 6.18 -20.08
N PRO A 151 -1.64 5.33 -19.05
CA PRO A 151 -0.41 4.86 -18.40
C PRO A 151 0.35 3.85 -19.27
N VAL A 152 1.68 3.95 -19.33
CA VAL A 152 2.51 3.09 -20.20
C VAL A 152 3.14 1.97 -19.38
N CYS A 153 2.78 0.72 -19.70
CA CYS A 153 3.38 -0.46 -19.08
C CYS A 153 4.86 -0.56 -19.48
N GLN A 154 5.73 -0.75 -18.49
CA GLN A 154 7.18 -0.91 -18.66
C GLN A 154 7.61 -2.36 -18.55
N ARG A 155 6.92 -3.12 -17.71
CA ARG A 155 7.36 -4.45 -17.31
C ARG A 155 6.20 -5.30 -16.85
N VAL A 156 6.26 -6.58 -17.19
CA VAL A 156 5.39 -7.64 -16.66
C VAL A 156 6.26 -8.63 -15.91
N LYS A 157 5.82 -9.01 -14.71
CA LYS A 157 6.46 -10.03 -13.87
C LYS A 157 5.44 -11.08 -13.43
N LEU A 158 5.81 -12.35 -13.54
CA LEU A 158 5.11 -13.44 -12.88
C LEU A 158 6.02 -14.01 -11.79
N ALA A 159 5.46 -14.24 -10.61
CA ALA A 159 6.14 -14.97 -9.55
C ALA A 159 5.41 -16.29 -9.28
N GLY A 160 6.19 -17.36 -9.11
CA GLY A 160 5.65 -18.71 -8.93
C GLY A 160 6.67 -19.78 -9.34
N SER A 161 6.16 -20.93 -9.73
CA SER A 161 6.93 -22.07 -10.26
C SER A 161 7.64 -21.77 -11.57
N SER A 162 7.12 -20.83 -12.36
CA SER A 162 7.72 -20.37 -13.62
C SER A 162 7.85 -18.85 -13.60
N PRO A 163 8.85 -18.30 -12.90
CA PRO A 163 9.04 -16.87 -12.79
C PRO A 163 9.37 -16.28 -14.16
N LEU A 164 8.75 -15.15 -14.46
CA LEU A 164 8.93 -14.41 -15.71
C LEU A 164 9.15 -12.94 -15.39
N GLU A 165 10.05 -12.29 -16.12
CA GLU A 165 10.21 -10.84 -16.10
C GLU A 165 10.52 -10.37 -17.51
N VAL A 166 9.59 -9.60 -18.10
CA VAL A 166 9.68 -9.15 -19.49
C VAL A 166 9.50 -7.64 -19.56
N SER A 167 10.35 -6.98 -20.33
CA SER A 167 10.15 -5.57 -20.69
C SER A 167 9.11 -5.43 -21.79
N CYS A 168 8.10 -4.60 -21.57
CA CYS A 168 7.03 -4.37 -22.54
C CYS A 168 7.53 -3.65 -23.81
N HIS A 169 8.63 -2.89 -23.72
CA HIS A 169 9.12 -2.07 -24.83
C HIS A 169 10.15 -2.79 -25.69
N ASP A 170 11.05 -3.53 -25.07
CA ASP A 170 12.18 -4.12 -25.77
C ASP A 170 11.89 -5.57 -26.23
N HIS A 171 10.96 -6.26 -25.55
CA HIS A 171 10.82 -7.72 -25.66
C HIS A 171 9.36 -8.23 -25.63
N TRP A 172 8.37 -7.36 -25.87
CA TRP A 172 6.98 -7.83 -25.94
C TRP A 172 6.63 -8.33 -27.33
N ASP A 173 6.56 -9.66 -27.45
CA ASP A 173 6.16 -10.38 -28.66
C ASP A 173 5.18 -11.52 -28.33
N ASP A 174 4.81 -12.31 -29.33
CA ASP A 174 3.89 -13.43 -29.15
C ASP A 174 4.47 -14.50 -28.22
N SER A 175 5.81 -14.65 -28.16
CA SER A 175 6.45 -15.58 -27.23
C SER A 175 6.32 -15.09 -25.78
N ALA A 176 6.50 -13.79 -25.53
CA ALA A 176 6.28 -13.20 -24.21
C ALA A 176 4.82 -13.35 -23.77
N ARG A 177 3.88 -13.09 -24.68
CA ARG A 177 2.44 -13.30 -24.44
C ARG A 177 2.14 -14.76 -24.07
N SER A 178 2.62 -15.72 -24.86
CA SER A 178 2.42 -17.15 -24.58
C SER A 178 3.07 -17.59 -23.26
N ALA A 179 4.24 -17.03 -22.91
CA ALA A 179 4.89 -17.30 -21.63
C ALA A 179 4.05 -16.81 -20.43
N VAL A 180 3.39 -15.66 -20.57
CA VAL A 180 2.45 -15.16 -19.54
C VAL A 180 1.25 -16.09 -19.41
N GLU A 181 0.63 -16.47 -20.52
CA GLU A 181 -0.53 -17.37 -20.54
C GLU A 181 -0.20 -18.72 -19.89
N GLN A 182 0.94 -19.32 -20.27
CA GLN A 182 1.42 -20.57 -19.71
C GLN A 182 1.75 -20.43 -18.23
N GLY A 183 2.38 -19.32 -17.82
CA GLY A 183 2.71 -19.05 -16.43
C GLY A 183 1.45 -18.96 -15.55
N ILE A 184 0.40 -18.29 -16.02
CA ILE A 184 -0.89 -18.22 -15.31
C ILE A 184 -1.58 -19.60 -15.32
N GLY A 185 -1.67 -20.25 -16.48
CA GLY A 185 -2.31 -21.56 -16.62
C GLY A 185 -1.63 -22.68 -15.83
N SER A 186 -0.32 -22.54 -15.55
CA SER A 186 0.45 -23.46 -14.69
C SER A 186 0.35 -23.15 -13.19
N GLY A 187 -0.48 -22.18 -12.80
CA GLY A 187 -0.81 -21.89 -11.40
C GLY A 187 -0.02 -20.75 -10.77
N SER A 188 0.55 -19.82 -11.55
CA SER A 188 1.08 -18.58 -10.98
C SER A 188 0.00 -17.87 -10.18
N ARG A 189 0.37 -17.39 -8.99
CA ARG A 189 -0.55 -16.70 -8.05
C ARG A 189 -0.34 -15.20 -8.00
N TYR A 190 0.69 -14.73 -8.69
CA TYR A 190 1.19 -13.37 -8.58
C TYR A 190 1.63 -12.89 -9.94
N LEU A 191 0.97 -11.82 -10.37
CA LEU A 191 1.30 -11.06 -11.55
C LEU A 191 1.59 -9.62 -11.10
N LYS A 192 2.62 -9.00 -11.64
CA LYS A 192 2.97 -7.62 -11.33
C LYS A 192 3.25 -6.86 -12.62
N LEU A 193 2.61 -5.71 -12.77
CA LEU A 193 2.84 -4.78 -13.87
C LEU A 193 3.41 -3.48 -13.32
N ASP A 194 4.52 -3.04 -13.89
CA ASP A 194 5.14 -1.75 -13.58
C ASP A 194 4.75 -0.76 -14.69
N PHE A 195 4.14 0.36 -14.32
CA PHE A 195 3.68 1.41 -15.24
C PHE A 195 4.40 2.72 -14.97
N VAL A 196 4.37 3.60 -15.98
CA VAL A 196 4.55 5.03 -15.76
C VAL A 196 3.20 5.72 -15.88
N VAL A 197 2.88 6.56 -14.90
CA VAL A 197 1.64 7.32 -14.82
C VAL A 197 1.93 8.82 -14.72
N ARG A 198 0.92 9.63 -15.02
CA ARG A 198 0.91 11.07 -14.73
C ARG A 198 -0.12 11.32 -13.65
N SER A 199 0.32 11.97 -12.59
CA SER A 199 -0.55 12.53 -11.58
C SER A 199 -0.42 14.06 -11.60
N ALA A 200 -1.54 14.78 -11.54
CA ALA A 200 -1.60 16.21 -11.29
C ALA A 200 -1.01 16.56 -9.92
N THR A 201 -1.28 15.72 -8.90
CA THR A 201 -0.80 15.95 -7.53
C THR A 201 0.67 15.56 -7.34
N ILE A 202 1.09 14.41 -7.88
CA ILE A 202 2.40 13.80 -7.56
C ILE A 202 3.43 14.01 -8.69
N GLY A 203 2.96 14.33 -9.90
CA GLY A 203 3.75 14.41 -11.13
C GLY A 203 3.89 13.06 -11.83
N VAL A 204 4.93 12.92 -12.66
CA VAL A 204 5.26 11.65 -13.31
C VAL A 204 5.93 10.71 -12.30
N VAL A 205 5.36 9.53 -12.11
CA VAL A 205 5.84 8.51 -11.17
C VAL A 205 5.64 7.11 -11.69
N GLU A 206 6.31 6.15 -11.04
CA GLU A 206 6.08 4.74 -11.24
C GLU A 206 4.80 4.33 -10.51
N ALA A 207 3.97 3.53 -11.17
CA ALA A 207 2.82 2.88 -10.54
C ALA A 207 2.97 1.37 -10.71
N THR A 208 2.83 0.63 -9.62
CA THR A 208 2.78 -0.84 -9.65
C THR A 208 1.32 -1.28 -9.55
N ASN A 209 0.89 -2.23 -10.38
CA ASN A 209 -0.28 -3.04 -10.08
C ASN A 209 0.15 -4.49 -9.78
N VAL A 210 -0.03 -4.90 -8.53
CA VAL A 210 0.15 -6.28 -8.07
C VAL A 210 -1.18 -7.01 -8.18
N VAL A 211 -1.27 -7.98 -9.07
CA VAL A 211 -2.47 -8.81 -9.24
C VAL A 211 -2.28 -10.13 -8.51
N LEU A 212 -3.09 -10.32 -7.46
CA LEU A 212 -3.22 -11.55 -6.71
C LEU A 212 -4.26 -12.42 -7.43
N LEU A 213 -3.78 -13.48 -8.07
CA LEU A 213 -4.60 -14.40 -8.85
C LEU A 213 -5.28 -15.39 -7.90
N LEU A 214 -6.57 -15.18 -7.66
CA LEU A 214 -7.41 -15.96 -6.75
C LEU A 214 -8.06 -17.11 -7.52
N ASP A 215 -7.61 -18.33 -7.25
CA ASP A 215 -8.31 -19.54 -7.68
C ASP A 215 -9.17 -20.10 -6.54
N ASP A 216 -9.66 -21.33 -6.69
CA ASP A 216 -10.45 -22.02 -5.66
C ASP A 216 -9.72 -22.17 -4.30
N GLY A 217 -8.38 -21.98 -4.26
CA GLY A 217 -7.53 -21.97 -3.07
C GLY A 217 -7.29 -20.58 -2.43
N ARG A 218 -8.28 -19.68 -2.48
CA ARG A 218 -8.23 -18.25 -2.09
C ARG A 218 -7.37 -17.91 -0.85
N ALA A 219 -7.44 -18.74 0.21
CA ALA A 219 -6.89 -18.41 1.53
C ALA A 219 -5.37 -18.15 1.56
N ALA A 220 -4.57 -18.95 0.83
CA ALA A 220 -3.11 -18.83 0.87
C ALA A 220 -2.60 -17.58 0.13
N THR A 221 -3.27 -17.20 -0.96
CA THR A 221 -2.93 -15.99 -1.74
C THR A 221 -3.34 -14.74 -0.98
N LEU A 222 -4.55 -14.73 -0.39
CA LEU A 222 -5.03 -13.61 0.44
C LEU A 222 -4.12 -13.33 1.64
N ALA A 223 -3.50 -14.36 2.23
CA ALA A 223 -2.60 -14.20 3.36
C ALA A 223 -1.35 -13.33 3.09
N LYS A 224 -1.03 -13.04 1.83
CA LYS A 224 0.13 -12.22 1.42
C LYS A 224 -0.16 -10.70 1.39
N SER A 225 -1.41 -10.33 1.61
CA SER A 225 -1.89 -8.94 1.64
C SER A 225 -2.26 -8.52 3.06
N PHE A 226 -2.46 -7.23 3.32
CA PHE A 226 -2.96 -6.75 4.61
C PHE A 226 -4.03 -5.68 4.39
N ALA A 227 -5.27 -5.98 4.79
CA ALA A 227 -6.39 -5.04 4.72
C ALA A 227 -6.08 -3.69 5.39
N GLY A 228 -5.28 -3.70 6.47
CA GLY A 228 -4.88 -2.49 7.17
C GLY A 228 -3.86 -1.61 6.44
N GLN A 229 -3.44 -1.97 5.23
CA GLN A 229 -2.59 -1.17 4.33
C GLN A 229 -3.25 -0.84 3.01
N GLU A 230 -4.54 -1.14 2.89
CA GLU A 230 -5.25 -1.11 1.63
C GLU A 230 -6.47 -0.21 1.75
N VAL A 231 -6.63 0.66 0.76
CA VAL A 231 -7.77 1.54 0.54
C VAL A 231 -8.50 0.96 -0.68
N PRO A 232 -9.54 0.14 -0.48
CA PRO A 232 -10.31 -0.44 -1.58
C PRO A 232 -10.91 0.66 -2.47
N VAL A 233 -10.48 0.60 -3.73
CA VAL A 233 -10.93 1.40 -4.86
C VAL A 233 -11.97 0.57 -5.61
N GLY A 234 -13.25 0.86 -5.39
CA GLY A 234 -14.34 0.14 -6.00
C GLY A 234 -15.64 0.93 -6.00
N GLU A 235 -16.66 0.38 -6.65
CA GLU A 235 -18.03 0.86 -6.46
C GLU A 235 -18.51 0.54 -5.04
N ALA A 236 -19.60 1.16 -4.57
CA ALA A 236 -20.08 1.02 -3.19
C ALA A 236 -20.31 -0.45 -2.74
N ASP A 237 -20.48 -1.36 -3.70
CA ASP A 237 -20.70 -2.80 -3.49
C ASP A 237 -19.44 -3.66 -3.73
N ALA A 238 -18.26 -3.06 -3.85
CA ALA A 238 -17.02 -3.80 -4.06
C ALA A 238 -16.75 -4.75 -2.88
N ILE A 239 -16.58 -6.04 -3.20
CA ILE A 239 -16.35 -7.08 -2.22
C ILE A 239 -15.01 -6.79 -1.51
N LEU A 240 -15.05 -6.52 -0.20
CA LEU A 240 -13.83 -6.41 0.59
C LEU A 240 -13.13 -7.77 0.63
N PRO A 241 -11.94 -7.92 0.01
CA PRO A 241 -11.27 -9.21 -0.09
C PRO A 241 -10.89 -9.73 1.30
N ARG A 242 -10.69 -8.84 2.27
CA ARG A 242 -10.39 -9.17 3.67
C ARG A 242 -11.03 -8.13 4.61
N PRO A 243 -11.83 -8.56 5.60
CA PRO A 243 -12.39 -7.65 6.59
C PRO A 243 -11.30 -7.17 7.57
N LEU A 244 -11.33 -5.88 7.92
CA LEU A 244 -10.40 -5.29 8.91
C LEU A 244 -10.61 -5.86 10.33
N CYS A 245 -11.80 -6.42 10.59
CA CYS A 245 -12.17 -6.98 11.88
C CYS A 245 -11.74 -8.45 12.10
N ASP A 246 -11.07 -9.12 11.15
CA ASP A 246 -10.53 -10.46 11.41
C ASP A 246 -9.35 -10.38 12.41
N PRO A 247 -9.49 -10.95 13.62
CA PRO A 247 -8.48 -10.78 14.67
C PRO A 247 -7.11 -11.32 14.26
N LEU A 248 -7.08 -12.47 13.58
CA LEU A 248 -5.82 -13.11 13.20
C LEU A 248 -5.06 -12.29 12.16
N SER A 249 -5.77 -11.76 11.17
CA SER A 249 -5.20 -10.87 10.16
C SER A 249 -4.65 -9.60 10.79
N LEU A 250 -5.37 -9.01 11.74
CA LEU A 250 -4.92 -7.83 12.48
C LEU A 250 -3.66 -8.12 13.32
N GLY A 251 -3.63 -9.22 14.06
CA GLY A 251 -2.47 -9.62 14.86
C GLY A 251 -1.24 -9.90 14.00
N ARG A 252 -1.39 -10.62 12.89
CA ARG A 252 -0.32 -10.83 11.90
C ARG A 252 0.19 -9.50 11.34
N TYR A 253 -0.71 -8.57 11.07
CA TYR A 253 -0.35 -7.26 10.55
C TYR A 253 0.46 -6.43 11.56
N ILE A 254 0.05 -6.42 12.83
CA ILE A 254 0.79 -5.77 13.91
C ILE A 254 2.21 -6.35 14.04
N ASN A 255 2.35 -7.67 14.04
CA ASN A 255 3.65 -8.32 14.13
C ASN A 255 4.53 -8.07 12.90
N PHE A 256 3.93 -8.04 11.70
CA PHE A 256 4.60 -7.62 10.47
C PHE A 256 5.14 -6.18 10.60
N LEU A 257 4.32 -5.23 11.04
CA LEU A 257 4.74 -3.83 11.23
C LEU A 257 5.92 -3.72 12.19
N ARG A 258 5.86 -4.38 13.35
CA ARG A 258 6.96 -4.43 14.33
C ARG A 258 8.26 -4.94 13.72
N ALA A 259 8.20 -6.06 12.98
CA ALA A 259 9.35 -6.62 12.30
C ALA A 259 9.94 -5.66 11.25
N GLN A 260 9.08 -5.02 10.45
CA GLN A 260 9.49 -4.05 9.42
C GLN A 260 10.14 -2.81 10.04
N ILE A 261 9.62 -2.27 11.14
CA ILE A 261 10.22 -1.14 11.86
C ILE A 261 11.65 -1.48 12.27
N ASN A 262 11.87 -2.67 12.86
CA ASN A 262 13.19 -3.11 13.28
C ASN A 262 14.17 -3.30 12.11
N ILE A 263 13.70 -3.83 10.98
CA ILE A 263 14.52 -4.05 9.78
C ILE A 263 14.95 -2.72 9.15
N TYR A 264 14.03 -1.74 9.09
CA TYR A 264 14.22 -0.53 8.31
C TYR A 264 14.69 0.68 9.12
N SER A 265 14.58 0.70 10.45
CA SER A 265 14.94 1.87 11.28
C SER A 265 16.31 2.48 10.97
N ARG A 266 17.29 1.65 10.61
CA ARG A 266 18.65 2.08 10.21
C ARG A 266 18.91 2.12 8.71
N LYS A 267 18.11 1.41 7.91
CA LYS A 267 18.32 1.26 6.45
C LYS A 267 17.52 2.27 5.64
N ASP A 268 16.27 2.48 6.05
CA ASP A 268 15.29 3.37 5.44
C ASP A 268 14.38 3.93 6.55
N PRO A 269 14.84 4.98 7.26
CA PRO A 269 14.13 5.52 8.41
C PRO A 269 12.73 6.05 8.05
N VAL A 270 12.55 6.59 6.84
CA VAL A 270 11.23 7.06 6.36
C VAL A 270 10.27 5.90 6.23
N LYS A 271 10.70 4.77 5.64
CA LYS A 271 9.88 3.55 5.61
C LYS A 271 9.56 3.04 7.00
N ALA A 272 10.51 3.06 7.93
CA ALA A 272 10.28 2.66 9.31
C ALA A 272 9.27 3.57 10.02
N LEU A 273 9.36 4.89 9.84
CA LEU A 273 8.38 5.86 10.35
C LEU A 273 6.98 5.63 9.77
N LYS A 274 6.85 5.37 8.47
CA LYS A 274 5.54 5.02 7.84
C LYS A 274 4.91 3.80 8.50
N ARG A 275 5.70 2.74 8.74
CA ARG A 275 5.23 1.54 9.45
C ARG A 275 4.90 1.84 10.92
N GLY A 276 5.70 2.70 11.57
CA GLY A 276 5.46 3.17 12.93
C GLY A 276 4.16 3.96 13.08
N LEU A 277 3.85 4.84 12.12
CA LEU A 277 2.61 5.61 12.10
C LEU A 277 1.40 4.69 11.99
N SER A 278 1.39 3.77 11.01
CA SER A 278 0.32 2.78 10.88
C SER A 278 0.13 1.95 12.16
N LEU A 279 1.23 1.53 12.80
CA LEU A 279 1.18 0.79 14.05
C LEU A 279 0.59 1.63 15.20
N ALA A 280 1.04 2.89 15.34
CA ALA A 280 0.54 3.79 16.37
C ALA A 280 -0.95 4.08 16.21
N ARG A 281 -1.45 4.30 14.98
CA ARG A 281 -2.87 4.53 14.70
C ARG A 281 -3.73 3.32 15.02
N ILE A 282 -3.29 2.10 14.67
CA ILE A 282 -4.01 0.84 14.98
C ILE A 282 -4.12 0.61 16.49
N LEU A 283 -3.07 0.99 17.23
CA LEU A 283 -2.99 0.80 18.69
C LEU A 283 -3.54 1.99 19.48
N PHE A 284 -4.13 3.00 18.81
CA PHE A 284 -4.65 4.22 19.42
C PHE A 284 -3.60 4.91 20.30
N LEU A 285 -2.35 5.01 19.82
CA LEU A 285 -1.23 5.67 20.49
C LEU A 285 -1.08 7.11 19.96
N ASP A 286 -2.12 7.93 20.07
CA ASP A 286 -2.24 9.24 19.41
C ASP A 286 -1.00 10.12 19.59
N ALA A 287 -0.54 10.31 20.82
CA ALA A 287 0.64 11.14 21.10
C ALA A 287 1.91 10.64 20.37
N ARG A 288 2.07 9.32 20.24
CA ARG A 288 3.20 8.71 19.52
C ARG A 288 3.00 8.83 18.01
N GLY A 289 1.76 8.67 17.54
CA GLY A 289 1.36 8.91 16.15
C GLY A 289 1.70 10.33 15.70
N GLU A 290 1.33 11.35 16.48
CA GLU A 290 1.64 12.75 16.17
C GLU A 290 3.14 13.03 16.16
N THR A 291 3.90 12.47 17.10
CA THR A 291 5.37 12.60 17.09
C THR A 291 5.98 12.01 15.81
N ILE A 292 5.48 10.85 15.37
CA ILE A 292 5.94 10.21 14.12
C ILE A 292 5.51 11.02 12.90
N LEU A 293 4.29 11.57 12.91
CA LEU A 293 3.77 12.41 11.84
C LEU A 293 4.61 13.69 11.69
N ASP A 294 5.00 14.34 12.79
CA ASP A 294 5.89 15.49 12.77
C ASP A 294 7.27 15.17 12.18
N LEU A 295 7.76 13.95 12.40
CA LEU A 295 9.00 13.46 11.78
C LEU A 295 8.84 13.19 10.28
N LEU A 296 7.68 12.66 9.87
CA LEU A 296 7.35 12.38 8.46
C LEU A 296 7.08 13.64 7.64
N ARG A 297 6.49 14.67 8.27
CA ARG A 297 6.28 16.01 7.69
C ARG A 297 7.57 16.80 7.53
N ASP A 298 8.74 16.24 7.89
CA ASP A 298 10.00 16.84 7.51
C ASP A 298 10.19 16.72 5.98
N PRO A 299 10.19 17.86 5.27
CA PRO A 299 10.28 17.84 3.82
C PRO A 299 11.58 17.19 3.33
N GLN A 300 12.68 17.21 4.07
CA GLN A 300 13.96 16.72 3.56
C GLN A 300 13.96 15.21 3.29
N GLY A 301 13.48 14.41 4.26
CA GLY A 301 13.45 12.95 4.13
C GLY A 301 12.48 12.51 3.02
N ALA A 302 11.29 13.10 3.00
CA ALA A 302 10.27 12.80 2.00
C ALA A 302 10.69 13.24 0.58
N LEU A 303 11.27 14.44 0.42
CA LEU A 303 11.82 14.92 -0.85
C LEU A 303 12.97 14.04 -1.34
N GLN A 304 13.90 13.66 -0.46
CA GLN A 304 15.02 12.80 -0.86
C GLN A 304 14.54 11.43 -1.34
N ALA A 305 13.57 10.82 -0.66
CA ALA A 305 12.97 9.56 -1.10
C ALA A 305 12.25 9.73 -2.45
N ALA A 306 11.50 10.81 -2.63
CA ALA A 306 10.81 11.13 -3.88
C ALA A 306 11.77 11.36 -5.06
N ILE A 307 12.89 12.06 -4.83
CA ILE A 307 13.96 12.27 -5.81
C ILE A 307 14.59 10.93 -6.19
N SER A 308 15.02 10.13 -5.22
CA SER A 308 15.65 8.83 -5.47
C SER A 308 14.74 7.89 -6.28
N ALA A 309 13.43 7.89 -6.00
CA ALA A 309 12.47 7.11 -6.77
C ALA A 309 12.35 7.57 -8.24
N ARG A 310 12.33 8.89 -8.47
CA ARG A 310 12.24 9.47 -9.82
C ARG A 310 13.55 9.34 -10.61
N GLU A 311 14.70 9.39 -9.95
CA GLU A 311 15.99 9.07 -10.56
C GLU A 311 16.04 7.60 -10.98
N ALA A 312 15.57 6.67 -10.13
CA ALA A 312 15.48 5.26 -10.47
C ALA A 312 14.54 5.02 -11.66
N LEU A 313 13.39 5.70 -11.71
CA LEU A 313 12.48 5.65 -12.85
C LEU A 313 13.13 6.22 -14.12
N ALA A 314 13.78 7.38 -14.05
CA ALA A 314 14.47 7.98 -15.18
C ALA A 314 15.59 7.08 -15.73
N ALA A 315 16.34 6.40 -14.85
CA ALA A 315 17.35 5.41 -15.22
C ALA A 315 16.74 4.19 -15.93
N LYS A 316 15.65 3.62 -15.38
CA LYS A 316 14.88 2.55 -16.04
C LYS A 316 14.39 3.00 -17.42
N LEU A 317 13.97 4.25 -17.54
CA LEU A 317 13.45 4.79 -18.78
C LEU A 317 14.54 5.03 -19.83
N SER A 318 15.70 5.53 -19.42
CA SER A 318 16.82 5.85 -20.32
C SER A 318 17.54 4.63 -20.89
N GLY A 319 17.47 3.48 -20.21
CA GLY A 319 18.17 2.25 -20.62
C GLY A 319 17.51 1.44 -21.75
N ALA A 320 16.24 1.71 -22.10
CA ALA A 320 15.52 0.96 -23.14
C ALA A 320 15.83 1.49 -24.54
N ARG A 321 15.82 0.62 -25.56
CA ARG A 321 16.24 0.96 -26.94
C ARG A 321 15.18 1.73 -27.75
N CYS A 322 14.15 2.27 -27.10
CA CYS A 322 12.92 2.69 -27.76
C CYS A 322 12.98 4.13 -28.30
N ARG A 323 12.52 4.32 -29.56
CA ARG A 323 12.43 5.62 -30.27
C ARG A 323 11.10 6.37 -30.01
N ASP A 324 10.26 5.85 -29.12
CA ASP A 324 8.91 6.34 -28.89
C ASP A 324 8.90 7.82 -28.42
N HIS A 325 8.00 8.60 -29.01
CA HIS A 325 7.78 9.99 -28.66
C HIS A 325 7.21 10.12 -27.23
N THR A 326 6.31 9.21 -26.82
CA THR A 326 5.71 9.23 -25.48
C THR A 326 6.79 9.12 -24.40
N ARG A 327 7.73 8.18 -24.55
CA ARG A 327 8.83 7.99 -23.60
C ARG A 327 9.76 9.20 -23.50
N ARG A 328 10.08 9.85 -24.63
CA ARG A 328 10.88 11.08 -24.64
C ARG A 328 10.17 12.22 -23.90
N SER A 329 8.86 12.38 -24.12
CA SER A 329 8.05 13.35 -23.38
C SER A 329 8.07 13.06 -21.88
N VAL A 330 7.86 11.80 -21.49
CA VAL A 330 7.87 11.35 -20.08
C VAL A 330 9.24 11.58 -19.42
N LEU A 331 10.34 11.30 -20.11
CA LEU A 331 11.69 11.55 -19.61
C LEU A 331 11.95 13.04 -19.38
N GLU A 332 11.49 13.91 -20.29
CA GLU A 332 11.63 15.35 -20.12
C GLU A 332 10.78 15.88 -18.95
N GLU A 333 9.54 15.39 -18.81
CA GLU A 333 8.69 15.72 -17.66
C GLU A 333 9.32 15.25 -16.34
N LEU A 334 9.91 14.05 -16.30
CA LEU A 334 10.65 13.56 -15.13
C LEU A 334 11.86 14.43 -14.81
N ARG A 335 12.60 14.89 -15.82
CA ARG A 335 13.74 15.80 -15.63
C ARG A 335 13.30 17.12 -15.00
N ILE A 336 12.23 17.72 -15.51
CA ILE A 336 11.65 18.96 -14.96
C ILE A 336 11.19 18.73 -13.52
N ALA A 337 10.51 17.61 -13.24
CA ALA A 337 10.07 17.27 -11.89
C ALA A 337 11.24 17.08 -10.91
N LEU A 338 12.32 16.41 -11.34
CA LEU A 338 13.54 16.23 -10.55
C LEU A 338 14.23 17.55 -10.24
N GLU A 339 14.31 18.47 -11.20
CA GLU A 339 14.87 19.82 -10.99
C GLU A 339 14.08 20.59 -9.93
N HIS A 340 12.74 20.56 -10.01
CA HIS A 340 11.87 21.20 -9.02
C HIS A 340 12.01 20.59 -7.63
N LEU A 341 12.01 19.25 -7.51
CA LEU A 341 12.19 18.58 -6.22
C LEU A 341 13.57 18.86 -5.61
N THR A 342 14.61 18.88 -6.43
CA THR A 342 15.98 19.19 -6.00
C THR A 342 16.09 20.63 -5.48
N LEU A 343 15.45 21.58 -6.15
CA LEU A 343 15.39 22.98 -5.69
C LEU A 343 14.66 23.10 -4.34
N ARG A 344 13.53 22.40 -4.18
CA ARG A 344 12.80 22.33 -2.91
C ARG A 344 13.64 21.72 -1.80
N LEU A 345 14.36 20.63 -2.08
CA LEU A 345 15.23 19.98 -1.10
C LEU A 345 16.35 20.93 -0.64
N ARG A 346 16.99 21.64 -1.58
CA ARG A 346 18.02 22.64 -1.23
C ARG A 346 17.45 23.75 -0.35
N THR A 347 16.26 24.26 -0.69
CA THR A 347 15.57 25.29 0.10
C THR A 347 15.25 24.79 1.52
N ALA A 348 14.69 23.59 1.63
CA ALA A 348 14.41 22.94 2.92
C ALA A 348 15.68 22.70 3.75
N ALA A 349 16.78 22.28 3.10
CA ALA A 349 18.08 22.08 3.73
C ALA A 349 18.65 23.36 4.33
N THR A 350 18.50 24.50 3.64
CA THR A 350 18.92 25.81 4.16
C THR A 350 18.08 26.29 5.33
N ALA A 351 16.77 26.02 5.31
CA ALA A 351 15.85 26.48 6.35
C ALA A 351 16.00 25.69 7.67
N ARG A 352 16.31 24.40 7.59
CA ARG A 352 16.38 23.52 8.77
C ARG A 352 17.40 22.40 8.56
N PRO A 353 18.72 22.67 8.61
CA PRO A 353 19.73 21.65 8.35
C PRO A 353 19.55 20.47 9.32
N ARG A 354 19.14 19.31 8.79
CA ARG A 354 19.00 18.09 9.59
C ARG A 354 20.23 17.22 9.37
N GLY A 355 20.97 17.03 10.45
CA GLY A 355 22.13 16.15 10.52
C GLY A 355 21.85 14.93 11.40
N PRO A 356 22.87 14.40 12.10
CA PRO A 356 22.75 13.24 13.00
C PRO A 356 21.62 13.33 14.04
N ALA A 357 21.18 14.55 14.39
CA ALA A 357 20.10 14.79 15.33
C ALA A 357 18.75 14.19 14.89
N TRP A 358 18.40 14.26 13.59
CA TRP A 358 17.14 13.69 13.09
C TRP A 358 17.14 12.17 13.17
N ALA A 359 18.22 11.54 12.71
CA ALA A 359 18.35 10.09 12.75
C ALA A 359 18.28 9.56 14.19
N ALA A 360 18.87 10.30 15.15
CA ALA A 360 18.75 9.99 16.57
C ALA A 360 17.30 10.14 17.06
N GLU A 361 16.60 11.22 16.69
CA GLU A 361 15.20 11.45 17.06
C GLU A 361 14.26 10.37 16.51
N VAL A 362 14.47 9.93 15.26
CA VAL A 362 13.75 8.82 14.65
C VAL A 362 14.02 7.52 15.38
N ASP A 363 15.28 7.19 15.66
CA ASP A 363 15.66 5.97 16.38
C ASP A 363 15.07 5.95 17.79
N THR A 364 15.15 7.07 18.53
CA THR A 364 14.52 7.22 19.85
C THR A 364 13.01 7.02 19.77
N THR A 365 12.33 7.68 18.83
CA THR A 365 10.87 7.61 18.68
C THR A 365 10.41 6.19 18.36
N LEU A 366 11.08 5.50 17.43
CA LEU A 366 10.74 4.13 17.04
C LEU A 366 11.04 3.12 18.17
N LYS A 367 12.12 3.33 18.95
CA LYS A 367 12.41 2.50 20.13
C LYS A 367 11.36 2.69 21.22
N SER A 368 10.93 3.92 21.48
CA SER A 368 9.87 4.19 22.45
C SER A 368 8.55 3.54 22.02
N LEU A 369 8.18 3.65 20.73
CA LEU A 369 7.03 2.92 20.19
C LEU A 369 7.18 1.40 20.42
N ALA A 370 8.33 0.83 20.09
CA ALA A 370 8.56 -0.61 20.27
C ALA A 370 8.41 -1.06 21.74
N LEU A 371 8.89 -0.26 22.71
CA LEU A 371 8.73 -0.54 24.13
C LEU A 371 7.26 -0.52 24.56
N GLU A 372 6.52 0.53 24.21
CA GLU A 372 5.09 0.65 24.53
C GLU A 372 4.29 -0.53 23.97
N VAL A 373 4.58 -0.94 22.73
CA VAL A 373 3.91 -2.09 22.09
C VAL A 373 4.26 -3.41 22.79
N ASN A 374 5.52 -3.58 23.23
CA ASN A 374 5.91 -4.77 23.98
C ASN A 374 5.21 -4.83 25.35
N ASP A 375 5.11 -3.71 26.05
CA ASP A 375 4.42 -3.62 27.34
C ASP A 375 2.92 -3.93 27.19
N MET A 376 2.29 -3.44 26.11
CA MET A 376 0.90 -3.75 25.78
C MET A 376 0.67 -5.24 25.49
N ILE A 377 1.59 -5.87 24.75
CA ILE A 377 1.50 -7.30 24.41
C ILE A 377 1.77 -8.16 25.65
N ALA A 378 2.72 -7.78 26.51
CA ALA A 378 3.06 -8.52 27.72
C ALA A 378 2.01 -8.39 28.83
N GLY A 379 1.27 -7.28 28.86
CA GLY A 379 0.22 -7.01 29.84
C GLY A 379 -1.18 -7.50 29.42
N ALA A 380 -1.31 -8.10 28.25
CA ALA A 380 -2.56 -8.64 27.70
C ALA A 380 -2.63 -10.16 27.89
#